data_AF-A0AAX4H4M7-F1
#
_entry.id   AF-A0AAX4H4M7-F1
#
_cell.length_a   1.000
_cell.length_b   1.000
_cell.length_c   1.000
_cell.angle_alpha   90.00
_cell.angle_beta   90.00
_cell.angle_gamma   90.00
#
_symmetry.space_group_name_H-M   'P 1'
#
loop_
_entity.id
_entity.type
_entity.pdbx_description
1 polymer ?
#
loop_
_entity_poly.entity_id
_entity_poly.type
_entity_poly.pdbx_seq_one_letter_code
_entity_poly.pdbx_strand_id
1 'polypeptide(L)'
;MKEKKNEFWWLDLLEVKFTNVTPRFGFTKKLINAHNNSHLLKKLPSTRNDALKQIHALKTDLFIKKAHGAQKKMNREVIRIFKQQRSKSDRSEKLDELFNDKEFVTSLVTAKLAKIISAAILTNKELKSNPPSYFSPELINVITDKSNACNPTTFYIEHCQNDKVVNGYISKLWNSKEMKALSNEIDWTFRKIRGNLTKEEIAQHSKTSVNVKSKDNQSKNGDDSVDSEIDSDEEESNSDSDDEDMDRYDHLVAGSDSEMSDDAESEIEGTQLSLKKQSKEKKEKKEKQPERKLPQLASGYFSGGSDDEDDVDNDKVVKEATTVRKNRRGQRARQKIWEQKYGQKANHVQQENNRIASEREKKQQEFEERQRKRDLKAKMAADLPDGSAAKLAATNKLHPSWEARKLAEQKQKDVKFTGKKITFD
;
A
#
# COMPACT_ATOMS: atom_id res chain seq x y z
N MET A 1 -6.40 6.63 20.37
CA MET A 1 -6.55 5.80 19.15
C MET A 1 -5.17 5.23 18.84
N LYS A 2 -4.96 3.91 18.85
CA LYS A 2 -3.66 3.34 18.44
C LYS A 2 -3.51 3.61 16.94
N GLU A 3 -2.51 4.38 16.56
CA GLU A 3 -2.17 4.60 15.15
C GLU A 3 -2.03 3.23 14.46
N LYS A 4 -2.75 3.04 13.35
CA LYS A 4 -2.72 1.80 12.59
C LYS A 4 -1.38 1.72 11.83
N LYS A 5 -0.31 1.36 12.53
CA LYS A 5 0.93 0.93 11.88
C LYS A 5 0.64 -0.33 11.08
N ASN A 6 1.07 -0.36 9.82
CA ASN A 6 0.96 -1.56 8.99
C ASN A 6 1.92 -2.63 9.56
N GLU A 7 1.39 -3.49 10.42
CA GLU A 7 2.13 -4.53 11.15
C GLU A 7 2.88 -5.48 10.20
N PHE A 8 2.31 -5.79 9.03
CA PHE A 8 2.96 -6.63 8.02
C PHE A 8 4.17 -5.96 7.39
N TRP A 9 4.03 -4.68 7.01
CA TRP A 9 5.14 -3.93 6.43
C TRP A 9 6.26 -3.71 7.45
N TRP A 10 5.91 -3.37 8.69
CA TRP A 10 6.89 -3.20 9.76
C TRP A 10 7.65 -4.50 10.05
N LEU A 11 6.94 -5.64 10.10
CA LEU A 11 7.56 -6.96 10.22
C LEU A 11 8.53 -7.25 9.05
N ASP A 12 8.13 -6.94 7.82
CA ASP A 12 8.97 -7.11 6.62
C ASP A 12 10.25 -6.28 6.71
N LEU A 13 10.14 -4.99 7.08
CA LEU A 13 11.29 -4.11 7.24
C LEU A 13 12.30 -4.64 8.28
N LEU A 14 11.81 -5.10 9.43
CA LEU A 14 12.66 -5.67 10.47
C LEU A 14 13.36 -6.96 10.00
N GLU A 15 12.64 -7.85 9.32
CA GLU A 15 13.23 -9.09 8.82
C GLU A 15 14.28 -8.86 7.74
N VAL A 16 14.02 -7.97 6.78
CA VAL A 16 15.00 -7.73 5.72
C VAL A 16 16.29 -7.15 6.31
N LYS A 17 16.18 -6.19 7.25
CA LYS A 17 17.34 -5.54 7.85
C LYS A 17 18.15 -6.45 8.79
N PHE A 18 17.48 -7.26 9.62
CA PHE A 18 18.16 -8.02 10.67
C PHE A 18 18.35 -9.51 10.34
N THR A 19 17.54 -10.08 9.44
CA THR A 19 17.62 -11.50 9.07
C THR A 19 18.00 -11.74 7.61
N ASN A 20 18.30 -10.70 6.83
CA ASN A 20 18.69 -10.77 5.41
C ASN A 20 17.68 -11.54 4.55
N VAL A 21 16.40 -11.46 4.92
CA VAL A 21 15.28 -12.06 4.20
C VAL A 21 14.98 -11.24 2.95
N THR A 22 14.49 -11.89 1.88
CA THR A 22 14.02 -11.16 0.70
C THR A 22 12.78 -10.32 1.04
N PRO A 23 12.74 -9.03 0.64
CA PRO A 23 11.61 -8.16 0.93
C PRO A 23 10.31 -8.70 0.31
N ARG A 24 9.25 -8.73 1.11
CA ARG A 24 7.92 -9.19 0.69
C ARG A 24 7.19 -8.12 -0.11
N PHE A 25 7.39 -6.86 0.25
CA PHE A 25 6.74 -5.71 -0.40
C PHE A 25 7.72 -4.94 -1.28
N GLY A 26 7.27 -4.52 -2.46
CA GLY A 26 8.06 -3.68 -3.38
C GLY A 26 8.48 -2.37 -2.71
N PHE A 27 7.60 -1.79 -1.88
CA PHE A 27 7.92 -0.60 -1.09
C PHE A 27 9.10 -0.82 -0.14
N THR A 28 9.18 -1.96 0.57
CA THR A 28 10.32 -2.29 1.44
C THR A 28 11.63 -2.37 0.63
N LYS A 29 11.57 -2.96 -0.56
CA LYS A 29 12.72 -3.03 -1.48
C LYS A 29 13.18 -1.64 -1.93
N LYS A 30 12.26 -0.77 -2.35
CA LYS A 30 12.53 0.63 -2.74
C LYS A 30 13.14 1.40 -1.57
N LEU A 31 12.55 1.26 -0.39
CA LEU A 31 13.00 1.90 0.84
C LEU A 31 14.44 1.53 1.17
N ILE A 32 14.78 0.24 1.19
CA ILE A 32 16.14 -0.22 1.56
C ILE A 32 17.20 0.24 0.56
N ASN A 33 16.84 0.32 -0.72
CA ASN A 33 17.75 0.79 -1.77
C ASN A 33 17.93 2.32 -1.79
N ALA A 34 17.07 3.08 -1.11
CA ALA A 34 17.16 4.52 -1.08
C ALA A 34 18.38 5.00 -0.26
N HIS A 35 19.05 6.05 -0.73
CA HIS A 35 20.24 6.60 -0.08
C HIS A 35 19.92 7.42 1.19
N ASN A 36 18.72 8.00 1.31
CA ASN A 36 18.34 8.94 2.37
C ASN A 36 17.34 8.36 3.38
N ASN A 37 17.77 7.39 4.21
CA ASN A 37 16.90 6.70 5.18
C ASN A 37 17.19 7.03 6.66
N SER A 38 17.89 8.13 6.94
CA SER A 38 18.36 8.46 8.30
C SER A 38 17.24 8.49 9.36
N HIS A 39 16.06 9.00 9.00
CA HIS A 39 14.92 9.07 9.92
C HIS A 39 14.30 7.69 10.24
N LEU A 40 14.31 6.77 9.27
CA LEU A 40 13.85 5.39 9.48
C LEU A 40 14.84 4.58 10.32
N LEU A 41 16.14 4.82 10.13
CA LEU A 41 17.20 4.20 10.92
C LEU A 41 17.08 4.56 12.41
N LYS A 42 16.61 5.76 12.76
CA LYS A 42 16.33 6.17 14.14
C LYS A 42 15.17 5.40 14.79
N LYS A 43 14.17 4.97 14.00
CA LYS A 43 13.01 4.22 14.50
C LYS A 43 13.27 2.71 14.63
N LEU A 44 14.38 2.24 14.09
CA LEU A 44 14.73 0.81 14.10
C LEU A 44 15.42 0.46 15.43
N PRO A 45 15.24 -0.78 15.92
CA PRO A 45 15.90 -1.23 17.15
C PRO A 45 17.42 -1.11 17.02
N SER A 46 18.08 -0.60 18.06
CA SER A 46 19.54 -0.42 18.07
C SER A 46 20.29 -1.75 18.08
N THR A 47 19.72 -2.77 18.72
CA THR A 47 20.37 -4.07 18.93
C THR A 47 19.67 -5.17 18.14
N ARG A 48 20.45 -6.06 17.51
CA ARG A 48 19.93 -7.23 16.78
C ARG A 48 19.01 -8.10 17.64
N ASN A 49 19.36 -8.33 18.90
CA ASN A 49 18.55 -9.15 19.82
C ASN A 49 17.19 -8.52 20.11
N ASP A 50 17.12 -7.19 20.23
CA ASP A 50 15.86 -6.49 20.44
C ASP A 50 14.97 -6.56 19.18
N ALA A 51 15.57 -6.40 18.00
CA ALA A 51 14.86 -6.60 16.73
C ALA A 51 14.28 -8.02 16.61
N LEU A 52 15.03 -9.06 17.00
CA LEU A 52 14.53 -10.44 16.99
C LEU A 52 13.35 -10.66 17.96
N LYS A 53 13.40 -10.05 19.15
CA LYS A 53 12.28 -10.08 20.10
C LYS A 53 11.04 -9.38 19.53
N GLN A 54 11.23 -8.22 18.90
CA GLN A 54 10.13 -7.49 18.26
C GLN A 54 9.53 -8.26 17.07
N ILE A 55 10.37 -8.85 16.21
CA ILE A 55 9.94 -9.73 15.11
C ILE A 55 9.11 -10.89 15.66
N HIS A 56 9.58 -11.54 16.71
CA HIS A 56 8.87 -12.63 17.36
C HIS A 56 7.50 -12.19 17.88
N ALA A 57 7.45 -11.12 18.67
CA ALA A 57 6.21 -10.59 19.22
C ALA A 57 5.19 -10.22 18.13
N LEU A 58 5.65 -9.54 17.07
CA LEU A 58 4.82 -9.17 15.92
C LEU A 58 4.31 -10.39 15.17
N LYS A 59 5.14 -11.42 14.95
CA LYS A 59 4.71 -12.67 14.31
C LYS A 59 3.64 -13.37 15.13
N THR A 60 3.84 -13.49 16.45
CA THR A 60 2.87 -14.14 17.34
C THR A 60 1.53 -13.41 17.33
N ASP A 61 1.55 -12.08 17.47
CA ASP A 61 0.34 -11.26 17.48
C ASP A 61 -0.40 -11.29 16.13
N LEU A 62 0.32 -11.13 15.01
CA LEU A 62 -0.24 -11.26 13.67
C LEU A 62 -0.83 -12.65 13.44
N PHE A 63 -0.13 -13.70 13.87
CA PHE A 63 -0.58 -15.07 13.73
C PHE A 63 -1.89 -15.31 14.48
N ILE A 64 -1.99 -14.91 15.74
CA ILE A 64 -3.20 -15.06 16.56
C ILE A 64 -4.36 -14.27 15.95
N LYS A 65 -4.15 -12.99 15.63
CA LYS A 65 -5.17 -12.11 15.03
C LYS A 65 -5.69 -12.68 13.71
N LYS A 66 -4.79 -13.14 12.83
CA LYS A 66 -5.17 -13.69 11.52
C LYS A 66 -5.78 -15.09 11.63
N ALA A 67 -5.34 -15.94 12.54
CA ALA A 67 -5.95 -17.25 12.79
C ALA A 67 -7.39 -17.12 13.28
N HIS A 68 -7.63 -16.30 14.31
CA HIS A 68 -8.98 -16.05 14.81
C HIS A 68 -9.87 -15.40 13.73
N GLY A 69 -9.33 -14.42 12.98
CA GLY A 69 -10.04 -13.80 11.87
C GLY A 69 -10.41 -14.80 10.76
N ALA A 70 -9.49 -15.68 10.39
CA ALA A 70 -9.70 -16.72 9.39
C ALA A 70 -10.75 -17.73 9.84
N GLN A 71 -10.68 -18.21 11.08
CA GLN A 71 -11.67 -19.12 11.66
C GLN A 71 -13.07 -18.52 11.63
N LYS A 72 -13.22 -17.25 12.06
CA LYS A 72 -14.50 -16.55 12.05
C LYS A 72 -15.06 -16.35 10.65
N LYS A 73 -14.21 -15.95 9.68
CA LYS A 73 -14.60 -15.79 8.28
C LYS A 73 -15.05 -17.12 7.68
N MET A 74 -14.28 -18.18 7.88
CA MET A 74 -14.58 -19.50 7.31
C MET A 74 -15.83 -20.13 7.94
N ASN A 75 -16.04 -19.99 9.25
CA ASN A 75 -17.29 -20.39 9.92
C ASN A 75 -18.52 -19.70 9.32
N ARG A 76 -18.47 -18.37 9.17
CA ARG A 76 -19.57 -17.60 8.57
C ARG A 76 -19.86 -18.07 7.16
N GLU A 77 -18.83 -18.32 6.38
CA GLU A 77 -18.94 -18.72 4.99
C GLU A 77 -19.51 -20.14 4.84
N VAL A 78 -19.07 -21.09 5.66
CA VAL A 78 -19.63 -22.45 5.69
C VAL A 78 -21.14 -22.40 6.00
N ILE A 79 -21.53 -21.65 7.03
CA ILE A 79 -22.94 -21.49 7.41
C ILE A 79 -23.73 -20.81 6.28
N ARG A 80 -23.15 -19.79 5.63
CA ARG A 80 -23.79 -19.08 4.51
C ARG A 80 -24.05 -20.02 3.33
N ILE A 81 -23.04 -20.76 2.89
CA ILE A 81 -23.16 -21.73 1.79
C ILE A 81 -24.17 -22.83 2.15
N PHE A 82 -24.14 -23.31 3.40
CA PHE A 82 -25.11 -24.28 3.88
C PHE A 82 -26.55 -23.74 3.83
N LYS A 83 -26.80 -22.50 4.27
CA LYS A 83 -28.14 -21.89 4.22
C LYS A 83 -28.61 -21.55 2.80
N GLN A 84 -27.69 -21.24 1.90
CA GLN A 84 -28.02 -20.84 0.52
C GLN A 84 -28.50 -22.01 -0.35
N GLN A 85 -28.06 -23.24 -0.06
CA GLN A 85 -28.56 -24.44 -0.73
C GLN A 85 -29.96 -24.81 -0.20
N ARG A 86 -30.98 -24.15 -0.75
CA ARG A 86 -32.36 -24.09 -0.23
C ARG A 86 -33.33 -25.13 -0.83
N SER A 87 -32.90 -26.00 -1.75
CA SER A 87 -33.79 -27.08 -2.21
C SER A 87 -33.81 -28.20 -1.17
N LYS A 88 -34.82 -28.17 -0.29
CA LYS A 88 -35.07 -29.18 0.77
C LYS A 88 -35.30 -30.60 0.23
N SER A 89 -35.53 -30.78 -1.07
CA SER A 89 -35.84 -32.08 -1.66
C SER A 89 -34.65 -33.04 -1.72
N ASP A 90 -33.41 -32.53 -1.69
CA ASP A 90 -32.17 -33.33 -1.83
C ASP A 90 -31.30 -33.34 -0.56
N ARG A 91 -31.69 -32.60 0.49
CA ARG A 91 -30.91 -32.49 1.71
C ARG A 91 -31.33 -33.55 2.71
N SER A 92 -30.39 -34.42 3.08
CA SER A 92 -30.57 -35.40 4.15
C SER A 92 -30.77 -34.69 5.51
N GLU A 93 -31.76 -35.11 6.29
CA GLU A 93 -32.04 -34.62 7.66
C GLU A 93 -30.79 -34.62 8.55
N LYS A 94 -29.93 -35.64 8.37
CA LYS A 94 -28.65 -35.78 9.08
C LYS A 94 -27.68 -34.61 8.83
N LEU A 95 -27.67 -34.04 7.62
CA LEU A 95 -26.84 -32.86 7.33
C LEU A 95 -27.37 -31.62 8.03
N ASP A 96 -28.70 -31.47 8.14
CA ASP A 96 -29.29 -30.37 8.89
C ASP A 96 -28.99 -30.50 10.39
N GLU A 97 -29.06 -31.70 10.97
CA GLU A 97 -28.65 -31.92 12.37
C GLU A 97 -27.19 -31.51 12.62
N LEU A 98 -26.26 -31.99 11.78
CA LEU A 98 -24.83 -31.72 11.95
C LEU A 98 -24.45 -30.25 11.73
N PHE A 99 -24.99 -29.59 10.71
CA PHE A 99 -24.62 -28.19 10.40
C PHE A 99 -25.41 -27.16 11.22
N ASN A 100 -26.47 -27.57 11.91
CA ASN A 100 -27.11 -26.74 12.93
C ASN A 100 -26.36 -26.81 14.27
N ASP A 101 -25.60 -27.87 14.52
CA ASP A 101 -24.67 -27.92 15.65
C ASP A 101 -23.47 -26.98 15.42
N LYS A 102 -23.32 -26.03 16.35
CA LYS A 102 -22.24 -25.03 16.31
C LYS A 102 -20.89 -25.65 16.62
N GLU A 103 -20.85 -26.68 17.47
CA GLU A 103 -19.59 -27.34 17.86
C GLU A 103 -19.02 -28.11 16.68
N PHE A 104 -19.85 -28.90 15.98
CA PHE A 104 -19.46 -29.59 14.76
C PHE A 104 -18.87 -28.65 13.69
N VAL A 105 -19.56 -27.55 13.37
CA VAL A 105 -19.09 -26.59 12.36
C VAL A 105 -17.77 -25.96 12.79
N THR A 106 -17.63 -25.62 14.07
CA THR A 106 -16.39 -25.04 14.61
C THR A 106 -15.23 -26.03 14.53
N SER A 107 -15.46 -27.31 14.86
CA SER A 107 -14.46 -28.38 14.74
C SER A 107 -14.06 -28.65 13.29
N LEU A 108 -15.02 -28.70 12.37
CA LEU A 108 -14.81 -28.84 10.93
C LEU A 108 -13.91 -27.73 10.37
N VAL A 109 -14.22 -26.48 10.73
CA VAL A 109 -13.46 -25.30 10.31
C VAL A 109 -12.07 -25.28 10.95
N THR A 110 -11.96 -25.65 12.22
CA THR A 110 -10.67 -25.72 12.94
C THR A 110 -9.76 -26.78 12.33
N ALA A 111 -10.27 -27.98 12.06
CA ALA A 111 -9.55 -29.05 11.37
C ALA A 111 -9.08 -28.61 9.97
N LYS A 112 -9.95 -27.95 9.20
CA LYS A 112 -9.58 -27.43 7.88
C LYS A 112 -8.53 -26.32 7.98
N LEU A 113 -8.68 -25.38 8.90
CA LEU A 113 -7.76 -24.26 9.10
C LEU A 113 -6.38 -24.77 9.53
N ALA A 114 -6.32 -25.72 10.47
CA ALA A 114 -5.07 -26.35 10.89
C ALA A 114 -4.35 -27.01 9.71
N LYS A 115 -5.07 -27.65 8.78
CA LYS A 115 -4.50 -28.20 7.55
C LYS A 115 -3.92 -27.12 6.63
N ILE A 116 -4.62 -26.00 6.44
CA ILE A 116 -4.15 -24.87 5.62
C ILE A 116 -2.89 -24.24 6.24
N ILE A 117 -2.93 -23.94 7.54
CA ILE A 117 -1.82 -23.33 8.28
C ILE A 117 -0.60 -24.25 8.27
N SER A 118 -0.79 -25.56 8.50
CA SER A 118 0.28 -26.56 8.43
C SER A 118 0.92 -26.59 7.04
N ALA A 119 0.13 -26.53 5.96
CA ALA A 119 0.66 -26.48 4.60
C ALA A 119 1.41 -25.17 4.28
N ALA A 120 0.96 -24.04 4.83
CA ALA A 120 1.57 -22.73 4.59
C ALA A 120 2.91 -22.55 5.33
N ILE A 121 3.00 -23.02 6.58
CA ILE A 121 4.14 -22.75 7.48
C ILE A 121 5.06 -23.97 7.65
N LEU A 122 4.51 -25.18 7.80
CA LEU A 122 5.27 -26.40 8.14
C LEU A 122 5.63 -27.19 6.87
N THR A 123 6.42 -26.57 6.00
CA THR A 123 6.79 -27.13 4.68
C THR A 123 7.70 -28.36 4.79
N ASN A 124 8.60 -28.37 5.78
CA ASN A 124 9.62 -29.41 5.97
C ASN A 124 9.26 -30.37 7.11
N LYS A 125 9.82 -31.59 7.07
CA LYS A 125 9.64 -32.58 8.16
C LYS A 125 10.19 -32.06 9.50
N GLU A 126 11.31 -31.34 9.49
CA GLU A 126 11.91 -30.74 10.68
C GLU A 126 10.99 -29.73 11.35
N LEU A 127 10.33 -28.87 10.55
CA LEU A 127 9.38 -27.88 11.06
C LEU A 127 8.13 -28.54 11.65
N LYS A 128 7.75 -29.73 11.16
CA LYS A 128 6.63 -30.50 11.73
C LYS A 128 6.98 -31.09 13.09
N SER A 129 8.23 -31.48 13.31
CA SER A 129 8.71 -31.95 14.62
C SER A 129 8.94 -30.78 15.59
N ASN A 130 9.49 -29.67 15.09
CA ASN A 130 9.81 -28.47 15.86
C ASN A 130 9.13 -27.25 15.22
N PRO A 131 7.85 -26.98 15.55
CA PRO A 131 7.15 -25.83 15.02
C PRO A 131 7.81 -24.51 15.47
N PRO A 132 7.71 -23.43 14.66
CA PRO A 132 8.28 -22.14 15.02
C PRO A 132 7.75 -21.59 16.34
N SER A 133 8.58 -20.88 17.11
CA SER A 133 8.22 -20.37 18.44
C SER A 133 7.04 -19.39 18.46
N TYR A 134 6.74 -18.73 17.33
CA TYR A 134 5.61 -17.82 17.19
C TYR A 134 4.27 -18.53 16.90
N PHE A 135 4.29 -19.86 16.72
CA PHE A 135 3.11 -20.65 16.42
C PHE A 135 2.27 -20.86 17.69
N SER A 136 0.93 -20.75 17.58
CA SER A 136 0.05 -20.87 18.75
C SER A 136 0.12 -22.27 19.37
N PRO A 137 0.31 -22.41 20.70
CA PRO A 137 0.36 -23.71 21.36
C PRO A 137 -0.92 -24.53 21.17
N GLU A 138 -2.07 -23.86 21.09
CA GLU A 138 -3.36 -24.51 20.82
C GLU A 138 -3.36 -25.23 19.46
N LEU A 139 -2.84 -24.58 18.42
CA LEU A 139 -2.74 -25.18 17.08
C LEU A 139 -1.66 -26.26 17.00
N ILE A 140 -0.58 -26.14 17.77
CA ILE A 140 0.43 -27.21 17.90
C ILE A 140 -0.26 -28.46 18.44
N ASN A 141 -1.03 -28.33 19.52
CA ASN A 141 -1.75 -29.45 20.11
C ASN A 141 -2.72 -30.08 19.11
N VAL A 142 -3.51 -29.27 18.38
CA VAL A 142 -4.42 -29.78 17.33
C VAL A 142 -3.69 -30.54 16.22
N ILE A 143 -2.48 -30.12 15.83
CA ILE A 143 -1.72 -30.75 14.74
C ILE A 143 -0.97 -32.01 15.21
N THR A 144 -0.37 -31.97 16.40
CA THR A 144 0.53 -33.02 16.91
C THR A 144 -0.22 -34.12 17.63
N ASP A 145 -1.23 -33.77 18.41
CA ASP A 145 -2.04 -34.72 19.15
C ASP A 145 -3.07 -35.37 18.23
N LYS A 146 -2.91 -36.68 18.03
CA LYS A 146 -3.83 -37.49 17.23
C LYS A 146 -5.14 -37.79 17.97
N SER A 147 -5.15 -37.67 19.30
CA SER A 147 -6.34 -37.90 20.13
C SER A 147 -7.27 -36.68 20.17
N ASN A 148 -6.79 -35.52 19.70
CA ASN A 148 -7.62 -34.32 19.64
C ASN A 148 -8.68 -34.45 18.55
N ALA A 149 -9.96 -34.24 18.93
CA ALA A 149 -11.10 -34.30 18.03
C ALA A 149 -11.01 -33.33 16.84
N CYS A 150 -10.28 -32.22 16.99
CA CYS A 150 -10.07 -31.23 15.93
C CYS A 150 -8.87 -31.53 15.02
N ASN A 151 -8.14 -32.63 15.26
CA ASN A 151 -7.01 -33.00 14.41
C ASN A 151 -7.50 -33.22 12.96
N PRO A 152 -6.84 -32.64 11.94
CA PRO A 152 -7.32 -32.73 10.56
C PRO A 152 -7.44 -34.15 10.01
N THR A 153 -6.70 -35.11 10.54
CA THR A 153 -6.78 -36.50 10.10
C THR A 153 -7.90 -37.22 10.86
N THR A 154 -7.87 -37.15 12.19
CA THR A 154 -8.84 -37.77 13.09
C THR A 154 -10.27 -37.28 12.80
N PHE A 155 -10.48 -35.96 12.73
CA PHE A 155 -11.79 -35.37 12.45
C PHE A 155 -12.41 -35.90 11.14
N TYR A 156 -11.63 -35.94 10.06
CA TYR A 156 -12.16 -36.37 8.77
C TYR A 156 -12.38 -37.88 8.71
N ILE A 157 -11.58 -38.69 9.41
CA ILE A 157 -11.80 -40.14 9.50
C ILE A 157 -13.09 -40.42 10.28
N GLU A 158 -13.24 -39.82 11.46
CA GLU A 158 -14.36 -40.09 12.37
C GLU A 158 -15.68 -39.55 11.82
N HIS A 159 -15.71 -38.30 11.37
CA HIS A 159 -16.96 -37.61 11.03
C HIS A 159 -17.28 -37.57 9.53
N CYS A 160 -16.29 -37.75 8.64
CA CYS A 160 -16.51 -37.61 7.20
C CYS A 160 -16.37 -38.95 6.46
N GLN A 161 -15.27 -39.68 6.64
CA GLN A 161 -14.92 -40.81 5.78
C GLN A 161 -15.91 -41.97 5.84
N ASN A 162 -16.48 -42.21 7.01
CA ASN A 162 -17.43 -43.29 7.25
C ASN A 162 -18.83 -43.01 6.65
N ASP A 163 -19.17 -41.75 6.39
CA ASP A 163 -20.48 -41.35 5.86
C ASP A 163 -20.34 -40.74 4.46
N LYS A 164 -20.81 -41.47 3.45
CA LYS A 164 -20.74 -41.05 2.03
C LYS A 164 -21.49 -39.75 1.77
N VAL A 165 -22.60 -39.50 2.46
CA VAL A 165 -23.42 -38.30 2.27
C VAL A 165 -22.69 -37.08 2.81
N VAL A 166 -22.19 -37.19 4.06
CA VAL A 166 -21.43 -36.12 4.72
C VAL A 166 -20.12 -35.85 3.98
N ASN A 167 -19.37 -36.90 3.62
CA ASN A 167 -18.13 -36.76 2.85
C ASN A 167 -18.36 -36.08 1.50
N GLY A 168 -19.41 -36.49 0.79
CA GLY A 168 -19.78 -35.93 -0.51
C GLY A 168 -20.14 -34.44 -0.38
N TYR A 169 -20.90 -34.06 0.65
CA TYR A 169 -21.25 -32.67 0.91
C TYR A 169 -20.03 -31.83 1.29
N ILE A 170 -19.22 -32.27 2.26
CA ILE A 170 -18.03 -31.56 2.72
C ILE A 170 -17.01 -31.40 1.58
N SER A 171 -16.84 -32.44 0.76
CA SER A 171 -16.00 -32.37 -0.44
C SER A 171 -16.53 -31.33 -1.43
N LYS A 172 -17.83 -31.25 -1.68
CA LYS A 172 -18.44 -30.21 -2.53
C LYS A 172 -18.28 -28.81 -1.92
N LEU A 173 -18.48 -28.67 -0.61
CA LEU A 173 -18.35 -27.42 0.15
C LEU A 173 -16.95 -26.82 -0.01
N TRP A 174 -15.90 -27.59 0.30
CA TRP A 174 -14.51 -27.13 0.16
C TRP A 174 -14.08 -26.93 -1.29
N ASN A 175 -14.79 -27.55 -2.24
CA ASN A 175 -14.51 -27.38 -3.66
C ASN A 175 -15.28 -26.22 -4.32
N SER A 176 -16.18 -25.55 -3.60
CA SER A 176 -16.89 -24.38 -4.11
C SER A 176 -15.92 -23.25 -4.47
N LYS A 177 -16.28 -22.42 -5.48
CA LYS A 177 -15.44 -21.30 -5.95
C LYS A 177 -15.12 -20.33 -4.80
N GLU A 178 -16.14 -19.99 -4.02
CA GLU A 178 -16.08 -19.06 -2.88
C GLU A 178 -15.14 -19.61 -1.79
N MET A 179 -15.31 -20.87 -1.40
CA MET A 179 -14.48 -21.47 -0.35
C MET A 179 -13.03 -21.70 -0.79
N LYS A 180 -12.79 -22.02 -2.08
CA LYS A 180 -11.43 -22.09 -2.63
C LYS A 180 -10.74 -20.73 -2.62
N ALA A 181 -11.44 -19.68 -3.03
CA ALA A 181 -10.90 -18.31 -3.00
C ALA A 181 -10.53 -17.91 -1.57
N LEU A 182 -11.42 -18.13 -0.60
CA LEU A 182 -11.17 -17.86 0.81
C LEU A 182 -10.01 -18.70 1.37
N SER A 183 -9.97 -20.00 1.06
CA SER A 183 -8.88 -20.88 1.51
C SER A 183 -7.51 -20.43 0.97
N ASN A 184 -7.46 -19.99 -0.28
CA ASN A 184 -6.24 -19.48 -0.92
C ASN A 184 -5.81 -18.13 -0.33
N GLU A 185 -6.76 -17.23 -0.03
CA GLU A 185 -6.47 -15.97 0.66
C GLU A 185 -5.86 -16.26 2.04
N ILE A 186 -6.48 -17.15 2.81
CA ILE A 186 -6.00 -17.56 4.13
C ILE A 186 -4.60 -18.16 4.03
N ASP A 187 -4.37 -19.14 3.14
CA ASP A 187 -3.06 -19.74 2.88
C ASP A 187 -2.00 -18.66 2.59
N TRP A 188 -2.31 -17.72 1.69
CA TRP A 188 -1.41 -16.62 1.34
C TRP A 188 -1.11 -15.69 2.52
N THR A 189 -2.09 -15.39 3.38
CA THR A 189 -1.83 -14.58 4.58
C THR A 189 -0.83 -15.25 5.53
N PHE A 190 -0.90 -16.57 5.70
CA PHE A 190 0.03 -17.30 6.55
C PHE A 190 1.41 -17.48 5.92
N ARG A 191 1.49 -17.62 4.59
CA ARG A 191 2.78 -17.53 3.86
C ARG A 191 3.43 -16.17 4.05
N LYS A 192 2.64 -15.08 4.00
CA LYS A 192 3.14 -13.74 4.31
C LYS A 192 3.65 -13.64 5.74
N ILE A 193 3.00 -14.25 6.74
CA ILE A 193 3.51 -14.24 8.13
C ILE A 193 4.80 -15.04 8.27
N ARG A 194 4.90 -16.21 7.60
CA ARG A 194 6.12 -17.05 7.57
C ARG A 194 7.33 -16.24 7.14
N GLY A 195 7.19 -15.50 6.04
CA GLY A 195 8.30 -14.85 5.34
C GLY A 195 9.04 -15.81 4.41
N ASN A 196 10.14 -15.33 3.83
CA ASN A 196 10.94 -16.06 2.83
C ASN A 196 10.07 -16.63 1.70
N LEU A 197 9.28 -15.77 1.05
CA LEU A 197 8.45 -16.20 -0.07
C LEU A 197 9.34 -16.47 -1.28
N THR A 198 9.20 -17.65 -1.88
CA THR A 198 9.94 -17.98 -3.09
C THR A 198 9.31 -17.26 -4.29
N LYS A 199 10.12 -17.00 -5.32
CA LYS A 199 9.62 -16.41 -6.58
C LYS A 199 8.50 -17.26 -7.20
N GLU A 200 8.59 -18.58 -7.02
CA GLU A 200 7.58 -19.53 -7.50
C GLU A 200 6.26 -19.38 -6.75
N GLU A 201 6.28 -19.26 -5.42
CA GLU A 201 5.07 -19.03 -4.61
C GLU A 201 4.38 -17.72 -5.00
N ILE A 202 5.16 -16.65 -5.21
CA ILE A 202 4.64 -15.35 -5.66
C ILE A 202 4.01 -15.46 -7.06
N ALA A 203 4.68 -16.14 -7.99
CA ALA A 203 4.16 -16.35 -9.34
C ALA A 203 2.91 -17.25 -9.38
N GLN A 204 2.80 -18.24 -8.49
CA GLN A 204 1.60 -19.08 -8.38
C GLN A 204 0.41 -18.29 -7.83
N HIS A 205 0.65 -17.46 -6.81
CA HIS A 205 -0.38 -16.60 -6.26
C HIS A 205 -0.88 -15.57 -7.29
N SER A 206 0.03 -14.92 -8.02
CA SER A 206 -0.34 -13.94 -9.06
C SER A 206 -1.13 -14.56 -10.21
N LYS A 207 -0.77 -15.77 -10.67
CA LYS A 207 -1.57 -16.51 -11.67
C LYS A 207 -2.98 -16.81 -11.17
N THR A 208 -3.09 -17.20 -9.90
CA THR A 208 -4.37 -17.54 -9.29
C THR A 208 -5.26 -16.29 -9.13
N SER A 209 -4.69 -15.13 -8.75
CA SER A 209 -5.44 -13.88 -8.62
C SER A 209 -5.93 -13.34 -9.97
N VAL A 210 -5.11 -13.42 -11.03
CA VAL A 210 -5.47 -12.98 -12.39
C VAL A 210 -6.58 -13.84 -12.99
N ASN A 211 -6.55 -15.16 -12.77
CA ASN A 211 -7.58 -16.07 -13.28
C ASN A 211 -8.95 -15.85 -12.59
N VAL A 212 -8.95 -15.39 -11.33
CA VAL A 212 -10.18 -15.01 -10.62
C VAL A 212 -10.75 -13.70 -11.18
N LYS A 213 -9.92 -12.68 -11.39
CA LYS A 213 -10.35 -11.39 -11.99
C LYS A 213 -10.90 -11.54 -13.41
N SER A 214 -10.30 -12.40 -14.23
CA SER A 214 -10.72 -12.61 -15.63
C SER A 214 -12.09 -13.29 -15.76
N LYS A 215 -12.56 -13.99 -14.72
CA LYS A 215 -13.80 -14.80 -14.77
C LYS A 215 -15.01 -14.12 -14.12
N ASP A 216 -14.81 -13.08 -13.32
CA ASP A 216 -15.91 -12.31 -12.67
C ASP A 216 -16.44 -11.15 -13.52
N ASN A 217 -15.73 -10.72 -14.56
CA ASN A 217 -16.19 -9.63 -15.45
C ASN A 217 -17.36 -10.00 -16.38
N GLN A 218 -17.99 -11.17 -16.22
CA GLN A 218 -19.14 -11.59 -17.02
C GLN A 218 -20.45 -11.80 -16.23
N SER A 219 -20.49 -11.51 -14.92
CA SER A 219 -21.74 -11.64 -14.18
C SER A 219 -21.88 -10.63 -13.04
N LYS A 220 -22.91 -9.79 -13.19
CA LYS A 220 -23.63 -8.98 -12.18
C LYS A 220 -23.15 -7.55 -11.93
N ASN A 221 -23.89 -6.62 -12.54
CA ASN A 221 -24.29 -5.37 -11.90
C ASN A 221 -25.18 -5.71 -10.68
N GLY A 222 -24.75 -5.31 -9.50
CA GLY A 222 -25.47 -5.51 -8.24
C GLY A 222 -24.67 -4.86 -7.11
N ASP A 223 -25.06 -3.64 -6.79
CA ASP A 223 -24.65 -2.82 -5.66
C ASP A 223 -24.55 -3.62 -4.34
N ASP A 224 -23.34 -3.77 -3.82
CA ASP A 224 -23.09 -3.81 -2.38
C ASP A 224 -21.64 -3.36 -2.09
N SER A 225 -21.54 -2.26 -1.36
CA SER A 225 -20.30 -1.58 -0.98
C SER A 225 -19.56 -2.38 0.10
N VAL A 226 -18.53 -3.11 -0.29
CA VAL A 226 -17.48 -3.57 0.64
C VAL A 226 -16.09 -3.21 0.14
N ASP A 227 -15.50 -2.29 0.89
CA ASP A 227 -14.09 -1.88 0.99
C ASP A 227 -13.11 -2.99 0.56
N SER A 228 -12.62 -2.87 -0.66
CA SER A 228 -11.50 -3.64 -1.19
C SER A 228 -10.41 -2.65 -1.57
N GLU A 229 -9.46 -2.46 -0.64
CA GLU A 229 -8.21 -1.75 -0.91
C GLU A 229 -7.48 -2.47 -2.05
N ILE A 230 -7.57 -1.87 -3.23
CA ILE A 230 -7.01 -2.36 -4.48
C ILE A 230 -5.54 -1.97 -4.54
N ASP A 231 -4.66 -2.95 -4.36
CA ASP A 231 -3.24 -2.84 -4.69
C ASP A 231 -3.03 -3.56 -6.02
N SER A 232 -3.27 -2.84 -7.12
CA SER A 232 -2.91 -3.28 -8.48
C SER A 232 -1.61 -2.60 -8.86
N ASP A 233 -0.49 -3.24 -8.53
CA ASP A 233 0.83 -2.90 -9.10
C ASP A 233 0.93 -3.55 -10.49
N GLU A 234 0.57 -2.79 -11.53
CA GLU A 234 1.02 -3.04 -12.90
C GLU A 234 2.38 -2.37 -13.08
N GLU A 235 3.44 -3.19 -13.09
CA GLU A 235 4.81 -2.75 -13.34
C GLU A 235 5.01 -2.53 -14.86
N GLU A 236 4.99 -1.27 -15.29
CA GLU A 236 5.70 -0.86 -16.51
C GLU A 236 7.08 -0.34 -16.12
N SER A 237 8.11 -1.07 -16.54
CA SER A 237 9.50 -0.66 -16.39
C SER A 237 9.79 0.51 -17.34
N ASN A 238 9.77 1.72 -16.81
CA ASN A 238 10.45 2.87 -17.41
C ASN A 238 11.40 3.47 -16.38
N SER A 239 12.68 3.40 -16.73
CA SER A 239 13.76 4.11 -16.05
C SER A 239 13.72 5.55 -16.54
N ASP A 240 13.20 6.48 -15.73
CA ASP A 240 13.67 7.86 -15.78
C ASP A 240 13.60 8.47 -14.37
N SER A 241 14.67 9.17 -14.01
CA SER A 241 14.87 9.82 -12.72
C SER A 241 13.93 10.99 -12.55
N ASP A 242 13.21 11.06 -11.42
CA ASP A 242 12.66 12.32 -10.90
C ASP A 242 12.63 12.26 -9.36
N ASP A 243 13.42 13.13 -8.73
CA ASP A 243 13.68 13.25 -7.28
C ASP A 243 12.66 14.17 -6.56
N GLU A 244 11.51 14.49 -7.16
CA GLU A 244 10.66 15.61 -6.70
C GLU A 244 9.36 15.25 -5.95
N ASP A 245 9.11 13.99 -5.60
CA ASP A 245 7.83 13.57 -4.97
C ASP A 245 7.95 13.11 -3.50
N MET A 246 8.93 13.64 -2.75
CA MET A 246 9.11 13.31 -1.32
C MET A 246 8.27 14.15 -0.34
N ASP A 247 7.76 15.32 -0.76
CA ASP A 247 6.98 16.22 0.11
C ASP A 247 5.62 15.63 0.53
N ARG A 248 5.12 14.66 -0.23
CA ARG A 248 3.88 13.93 0.09
C ARG A 248 4.04 12.99 1.30
N TYR A 249 5.27 12.63 1.65
CA TYR A 249 5.58 11.66 2.71
C TYR A 249 5.92 12.31 4.07
N ASP A 250 6.20 13.62 4.09
CA ASP A 250 6.50 14.38 5.31
C ASP A 250 5.27 14.48 6.24
N HIS A 251 4.08 14.57 5.66
CA HIS A 251 2.82 14.67 6.39
C HIS A 251 2.34 13.38 7.08
N LEU A 252 3.01 12.24 6.84
CA LEU A 252 2.74 10.98 7.55
C LEU A 252 3.46 10.88 8.90
N VAL A 253 4.33 11.85 9.23
CA VAL A 253 5.22 11.81 10.39
C VAL A 253 5.14 13.07 11.26
N ALA A 254 4.69 14.20 10.72
CA ALA A 254 4.66 15.47 11.44
C ALA A 254 3.35 15.65 12.25
N GLY A 255 3.41 15.37 13.56
CA GLY A 255 2.30 15.66 14.45
C GLY A 255 2.56 15.38 15.93
N SER A 256 3.65 15.90 16.50
CA SER A 256 3.73 16.29 17.92
C SER A 256 5.11 16.86 18.23
N ASP A 257 5.24 18.19 18.31
CA ASP A 257 6.19 18.81 19.23
C ASP A 257 5.64 20.18 19.67
N SER A 258 5.20 20.24 20.92
CA SER A 258 4.85 21.46 21.64
C SER A 258 4.74 21.07 23.11
N GLU A 259 5.87 21.06 23.83
CA GLU A 259 5.93 21.38 25.26
C GLU A 259 7.33 21.96 25.58
N MET A 260 7.30 23.27 25.81
CA MET A 260 8.10 24.14 26.68
C MET A 260 9.18 23.52 27.59
N SER A 261 10.36 24.16 27.64
CA SER A 261 11.05 24.58 28.87
C SER A 261 12.24 25.51 28.58
N ASP A 262 12.28 26.62 29.32
CA ASP A 262 13.33 27.64 29.51
C ASP A 262 14.69 27.00 29.93
N ASP A 263 15.88 27.63 29.89
CA ASP A 263 16.31 29.01 30.18
C ASP A 263 17.81 29.17 29.77
N ALA A 264 18.27 30.43 29.66
CA ALA A 264 19.64 30.96 29.87
C ALA A 264 20.23 31.84 28.74
N GLU A 265 20.43 33.09 29.12
CA GLU A 265 20.96 34.26 28.41
C GLU A 265 22.41 34.12 27.87
N SER A 266 22.69 34.79 26.75
CA SER A 266 23.83 35.72 26.66
C SER A 266 23.72 36.63 25.45
N GLU A 267 24.20 37.84 25.67
CA GLU A 267 23.97 39.09 24.99
C GLU A 267 25.12 39.42 24.00
N ILE A 268 24.86 40.35 23.06
CA ILE A 268 25.81 41.24 22.34
C ILE A 268 26.34 40.79 20.95
N GLU A 269 25.68 41.36 19.93
CA GLU A 269 26.17 42.36 18.95
C GLU A 269 27.40 42.09 18.03
N GLY A 270 27.20 42.34 16.72
CA GLY A 270 28.27 42.53 15.73
C GLY A 270 27.91 42.10 14.30
N THR A 271 27.16 42.93 13.56
CA THR A 271 27.64 43.70 12.38
C THR A 271 27.90 42.97 11.04
N GLN A 272 26.95 43.24 10.12
CA GLN A 272 27.14 43.72 8.75
C GLN A 272 27.38 42.78 7.53
N LEU A 273 26.35 42.83 6.67
CA LEU A 273 26.38 43.13 5.22
C LEU A 273 27.04 42.14 4.24
N SER A 274 26.25 41.63 3.28
CA SER A 274 26.44 41.87 1.83
C SER A 274 25.54 40.98 0.93
N LEU A 275 24.59 41.64 0.23
CA LEU A 275 24.28 41.60 -1.24
C LEU A 275 24.24 40.23 -1.97
N LYS A 276 23.35 39.88 -2.93
CA LYS A 276 22.30 40.53 -3.74
C LYS A 276 21.83 39.52 -4.82
N LYS A 277 20.52 39.32 -5.05
CA LYS A 277 19.87 39.12 -6.39
C LYS A 277 18.38 38.75 -6.22
N GLN A 278 17.45 39.68 -6.48
CA GLN A 278 16.71 39.88 -7.75
C GLN A 278 15.60 38.85 -8.00
N SER A 279 14.35 39.24 -7.72
CA SER A 279 13.16 38.71 -8.40
C SER A 279 12.26 39.86 -8.84
N LYS A 280 11.94 39.87 -10.13
CA LYS A 280 10.97 40.75 -10.80
C LYS A 280 9.55 40.33 -10.40
N GLU A 281 8.80 41.22 -9.77
CA GLU A 281 7.35 41.10 -9.64
C GLU A 281 6.63 41.62 -10.90
N LYS A 282 5.65 40.84 -11.39
CA LYS A 282 4.63 41.27 -12.35
C LYS A 282 3.27 41.30 -11.66
N LYS A 283 2.81 42.53 -11.40
CA LYS A 283 1.44 43.08 -11.52
C LYS A 283 0.24 42.16 -11.24
N GLU A 284 -0.46 42.45 -10.14
CA GLU A 284 -1.92 42.42 -10.08
C GLU A 284 -2.48 43.85 -10.02
N LYS A 285 -3.41 44.18 -10.92
CA LYS A 285 -4.21 45.41 -10.88
C LYS A 285 -5.45 45.14 -10.03
N LYS A 286 -5.61 45.85 -8.91
CA LYS A 286 -6.90 46.01 -8.22
C LYS A 286 -7.50 47.38 -8.56
N GLU A 287 -8.80 47.37 -8.81
CA GLU A 287 -9.63 48.49 -9.23
C GLU A 287 -9.78 49.55 -8.14
N LYS A 288 -9.87 50.82 -8.57
CA LYS A 288 -9.91 52.03 -7.74
C LYS A 288 -11.30 52.29 -7.16
N GLN A 289 -11.37 52.68 -5.89
CA GLN A 289 -12.48 53.43 -5.29
C GLN A 289 -11.98 54.85 -4.94
N PRO A 290 -12.79 55.92 -5.10
CA PRO A 290 -12.32 57.31 -5.01
C PRO A 290 -12.17 57.80 -3.56
N GLU A 291 -10.99 58.34 -3.25
CA GLU A 291 -10.67 58.98 -1.95
C GLU A 291 -11.34 60.36 -1.81
N ARG A 292 -12.00 60.58 -0.67
CA ARG A 292 -12.41 61.92 -0.20
C ARG A 292 -11.41 62.40 0.84
N LYS A 293 -10.86 63.60 0.65
CA LYS A 293 -9.85 64.23 1.51
C LYS A 293 -10.51 64.88 2.72
N LEU A 294 -10.21 64.38 3.92
CA LEU A 294 -10.46 65.09 5.18
C LEU A 294 -9.15 65.71 5.69
N PRO A 295 -9.18 66.90 6.31
CA PRO A 295 -7.98 67.58 6.78
C PRO A 295 -7.32 66.86 7.96
N GLN A 296 -5.98 66.81 7.96
CA GLN A 296 -5.16 66.27 9.04
C GLN A 296 -5.17 67.25 10.23
N LEU A 297 -5.64 66.79 11.39
CA LEU A 297 -5.60 67.57 12.62
C LEU A 297 -4.15 67.60 13.15
N ALA A 298 -3.59 68.80 13.23
CA ALA A 298 -2.24 69.03 13.75
C ALA A 298 -2.21 68.90 15.29
N SER A 299 -1.21 68.15 15.75
CA SER A 299 -0.55 68.10 17.07
C SER A 299 -1.08 69.02 18.18
N GLY A 300 -1.48 68.42 19.30
CA GLY A 300 -1.65 69.09 20.59
C GLY A 300 -1.38 68.14 21.76
N TYR A 301 -0.16 68.23 22.32
CA TYR A 301 0.17 68.19 23.75
C TYR A 301 -0.76 67.37 24.68
N PHE A 302 -0.27 66.23 25.23
CA PHE A 302 -0.76 65.71 26.51
C PHE A 302 0.37 65.79 27.54
N SER A 303 0.35 66.89 28.28
CA SER A 303 1.10 67.07 29.53
C SER A 303 0.33 66.36 30.64
N GLY A 304 1.05 65.63 31.50
CA GLY A 304 0.47 64.74 32.50
C GLY A 304 -0.28 65.39 33.66
N GLY A 305 -0.96 64.53 34.43
CA GLY A 305 -1.36 64.79 35.82
C GLY A 305 -2.83 64.46 36.13
N SER A 306 -3.03 63.74 37.24
CA SER A 306 -4.28 63.37 37.93
C SER A 306 -4.94 62.08 37.40
N ASP A 307 -4.77 60.92 38.04
CA ASP A 307 -5.28 60.48 39.37
C ASP A 307 -6.77 60.08 39.33
N ASP A 308 -6.99 58.84 39.75
CA ASP A 308 -8.22 58.15 40.15
C ASP A 308 -9.31 57.71 39.16
N GLU A 309 -9.45 56.38 39.16
CA GLU A 309 -10.68 55.59 39.35
C GLU A 309 -11.54 55.13 38.15
N ASP A 310 -11.58 53.80 38.08
CA ASP A 310 -12.73 52.92 37.83
C ASP A 310 -13.15 52.57 36.39
N ASP A 311 -12.59 51.44 35.95
CA ASP A 311 -13.34 50.20 35.67
C ASP A 311 -14.75 50.37 35.08
N VAL A 312 -14.81 50.72 33.80
CA VAL A 312 -16.01 50.54 32.98
C VAL A 312 -15.74 49.45 31.93
N ASP A 313 -16.01 48.22 32.35
CA ASP A 313 -16.50 47.10 31.55
C ASP A 313 -16.03 47.05 30.09
N ASN A 314 -14.86 46.45 29.91
CA ASN A 314 -14.45 45.86 28.65
C ASN A 314 -15.31 44.59 28.42
N ASP A 315 -16.56 44.83 28.05
CA ASP A 315 -17.68 43.90 28.04
C ASP A 315 -17.30 42.58 27.37
N LYS A 316 -17.12 41.53 28.19
CA LYS A 316 -16.75 40.16 27.77
C LYS A 316 -17.66 39.66 26.65
N VAL A 317 -18.92 40.09 26.68
CA VAL A 317 -19.98 39.74 25.73
C VAL A 317 -19.66 40.22 24.30
N VAL A 318 -19.07 41.42 24.14
CA VAL A 318 -18.72 41.98 22.82
C VAL A 318 -17.49 41.28 22.23
N LYS A 319 -16.51 40.90 23.07
CA LYS A 319 -15.33 40.12 22.64
C LYS A 319 -15.70 38.68 22.29
N GLU A 320 -16.62 38.05 23.02
CA GLU A 320 -17.12 36.71 22.70
C GLU A 320 -17.94 36.68 21.40
N ALA A 321 -18.73 37.73 21.10
CA ALA A 321 -19.49 37.82 19.86
C ALA A 321 -18.62 38.05 18.61
N THR A 322 -17.47 38.73 18.75
CA THR A 322 -16.64 39.16 17.62
C THR A 322 -15.43 38.26 17.32
N THR A 323 -15.05 37.35 18.24
CA THR A 323 -13.83 36.52 18.11
C THR A 323 -14.05 35.10 17.59
N VAL A 324 -15.30 34.63 17.42
CA VAL A 324 -15.57 33.28 16.91
C VAL A 324 -15.36 33.22 15.40
N ARG A 325 -14.11 33.04 15.00
CA ARG A 325 -13.70 32.84 13.60
C ARG A 325 -14.25 31.49 13.13
N LYS A 326 -15.35 31.50 12.37
CA LYS A 326 -15.93 30.28 11.80
C LYS A 326 -14.89 29.57 10.93
N ASN A 327 -14.58 28.33 11.28
CA ASN A 327 -13.62 27.51 10.56
C ASN A 327 -14.08 27.37 9.10
N ARG A 328 -13.26 27.84 8.15
CA ARG A 328 -13.60 27.83 6.73
C ARG A 328 -13.63 26.37 6.28
N ARG A 329 -14.78 25.94 5.73
CA ARG A 329 -14.94 24.57 5.22
C ARG A 329 -13.77 24.21 4.28
N GLY A 330 -13.17 23.04 4.50
CA GLY A 330 -11.99 22.57 3.76
C GLY A 330 -12.21 22.45 2.25
N GLN A 331 -11.12 22.39 1.48
CA GLN A 331 -11.15 22.45 0.02
C GLN A 331 -12.05 21.38 -0.62
N ARG A 332 -12.00 20.14 -0.14
CA ARG A 332 -12.86 19.04 -0.64
C ARG A 332 -14.34 19.33 -0.44
N ALA A 333 -14.70 19.93 0.68
CA ALA A 333 -16.09 20.27 0.96
C ALA A 333 -16.53 21.54 0.21
N ARG A 334 -15.60 22.40 -0.21
CA ARG A 334 -15.88 23.50 -1.15
C ARG A 334 -16.10 22.96 -2.57
N GLN A 335 -15.25 22.03 -3.03
CA GLN A 335 -15.41 21.33 -4.30
C GLN A 335 -16.74 20.59 -4.36
N LYS A 336 -17.11 19.83 -3.32
CA LYS A 336 -18.41 19.14 -3.23
C LYS A 336 -19.60 20.09 -3.30
N ILE A 337 -19.51 21.29 -2.72
CA ILE A 337 -20.56 22.32 -2.87
C ILE A 337 -20.63 22.82 -4.31
N TRP A 338 -19.49 23.02 -4.96
CA TRP A 338 -19.44 23.47 -6.35
C TRP A 338 -19.95 22.41 -7.32
N GLU A 339 -19.62 21.14 -7.08
CA GLU A 339 -20.17 19.99 -7.79
C GLU A 339 -21.69 19.87 -7.59
N GLN A 340 -22.19 20.11 -6.37
CA GLN A 340 -23.64 20.13 -6.13
C GLN A 340 -24.34 21.33 -6.78
N LYS A 341 -23.67 22.48 -6.88
CA LYS A 341 -24.26 23.71 -7.46
C LYS A 341 -24.22 23.74 -8.98
N TYR A 342 -23.14 23.26 -9.58
CA TYR A 342 -22.86 23.42 -11.01
C TYR A 342 -22.75 22.07 -11.74
N GLY A 343 -22.74 20.95 -11.02
CA GLY A 343 -22.66 19.61 -11.59
C GLY A 343 -21.43 19.46 -12.48
N GLN A 344 -21.67 18.97 -13.70
CA GLN A 344 -20.64 18.82 -14.74
C GLN A 344 -20.06 20.14 -15.25
N LYS A 345 -20.68 21.29 -14.92
CA LYS A 345 -20.17 22.63 -15.27
C LYS A 345 -19.27 23.23 -14.19
N ALA A 346 -18.98 22.51 -13.11
CA ALA A 346 -18.02 22.97 -12.12
C ALA A 346 -16.61 23.03 -12.74
N ASN A 347 -15.91 24.16 -12.57
CA ASN A 347 -14.60 24.38 -13.22
C ASN A 347 -13.59 23.26 -12.93
N HIS A 348 -13.53 22.75 -11.70
CA HIS A 348 -12.65 21.63 -11.33
C HIS A 348 -12.99 20.34 -12.09
N VAL A 349 -14.29 20.05 -12.25
CA VAL A 349 -14.78 18.87 -13.00
C VAL A 349 -14.51 19.03 -14.50
N GLN A 350 -14.69 20.23 -15.05
CA GLN A 350 -14.35 20.52 -16.45
C GLN A 350 -12.84 20.40 -16.71
N GLN A 351 -12.01 20.88 -15.78
CA GLN A 351 -10.56 20.78 -15.89
C GLN A 351 -10.09 19.33 -15.84
N GLU A 352 -10.67 18.50 -14.96
CA GLU A 352 -10.36 17.07 -14.91
C GLU A 352 -10.81 16.35 -16.19
N ASN A 353 -12.01 16.64 -16.68
CA ASN A 353 -12.52 16.05 -17.93
C ASN A 353 -11.64 16.44 -19.14
N ASN A 354 -11.18 17.69 -19.22
CA ASN A 354 -10.28 18.14 -20.27
C ASN A 354 -8.90 17.46 -20.17
N ARG A 355 -8.40 17.23 -18.94
CA ARG A 355 -7.16 16.49 -18.71
C ARG A 355 -7.28 15.06 -19.22
N ILE A 356 -8.33 14.35 -18.82
CA ILE A 356 -8.63 12.97 -19.26
C ILE A 356 -8.81 12.90 -20.78
N ALA A 357 -9.49 13.89 -21.38
CA ALA A 357 -9.67 13.95 -22.83
C ALA A 357 -8.33 14.13 -23.57
N SER A 358 -7.47 15.04 -23.10
CA SER A 358 -6.15 15.26 -23.70
C SER A 358 -5.21 14.05 -23.54
N GLU A 359 -5.31 13.33 -22.41
CA GLU A 359 -4.55 12.10 -22.19
C GLU A 359 -5.02 10.98 -23.11
N ARG A 360 -6.34 10.85 -23.31
CA ARG A 360 -6.92 9.89 -24.26
C ARG A 360 -6.49 10.20 -25.69
N GLU A 361 -6.47 11.47 -26.09
CA GLU A 361 -6.03 11.90 -27.42
C GLU A 361 -4.55 11.58 -27.65
N LYS A 362 -3.67 11.86 -26.67
CA LYS A 362 -2.25 11.48 -26.75
C LYS A 362 -2.06 9.98 -26.90
N LYS A 363 -2.80 9.17 -26.13
CA LYS A 363 -2.74 7.71 -26.20
C LYS A 363 -3.22 7.18 -27.56
N GLN A 364 -4.18 7.85 -28.17
CA GLN A 364 -4.67 7.51 -29.51
C GLN A 364 -3.65 7.86 -30.60
N GLN A 365 -3.04 9.05 -30.52
CA GLN A 365 -1.96 9.45 -31.44
C GLN A 365 -0.77 8.49 -31.35
N GLU A 366 -0.36 8.09 -30.15
CA GLU A 366 0.72 7.12 -29.96
C GLU A 366 0.38 5.74 -30.56
N PHE A 367 -0.88 5.30 -30.43
CA PHE A 367 -1.34 4.06 -31.05
C PHE A 367 -1.30 4.14 -32.59
N GLU A 368 -1.76 5.25 -33.16
CA GLU A 368 -1.72 5.51 -34.61
C GLU A 368 -0.29 5.58 -35.14
N GLU A 369 0.64 6.19 -34.39
CA GLU A 369 2.07 6.19 -34.72
C GLU A 369 2.67 4.79 -34.67
N ARG A 370 2.35 3.98 -33.65
CA ARG A 370 2.79 2.58 -33.57
C ARG A 370 2.22 1.75 -34.71
N GLN A 371 1.01 2.04 -35.16
CA GLN A 371 0.40 1.35 -36.29
C GLN A 371 1.07 1.76 -37.60
N ARG A 372 1.26 3.07 -37.84
CA ARG A 372 2.03 3.57 -39.01
C ARG A 372 3.44 2.99 -39.07
N LYS A 373 4.12 2.88 -37.93
CA LYS A 373 5.47 2.28 -37.85
C LYS A 373 5.46 0.79 -38.18
N ARG A 374 4.42 0.06 -37.76
CA ARG A 374 4.22 -1.35 -38.15
C ARG A 374 3.92 -1.50 -39.63
N ASP A 375 3.06 -0.65 -40.19
CA ASP A 375 2.69 -0.70 -41.59
C ASP A 375 3.87 -0.32 -42.51
N LEU A 376 4.66 0.68 -42.13
CA LEU A 376 5.91 1.03 -42.82
C LEU A 376 6.92 -0.11 -42.76
N LYS A 377 7.08 -0.76 -41.59
CA LYS A 377 7.96 -1.92 -41.44
C LYS A 377 7.47 -3.11 -42.28
N ALA A 378 6.17 -3.33 -42.36
CA ALA A 378 5.58 -4.39 -43.18
C ALA A 378 5.77 -4.12 -44.68
N LYS A 379 5.58 -2.87 -45.13
CA LYS A 379 5.85 -2.45 -46.52
C LYS A 379 7.34 -2.60 -46.88
N MET A 380 8.23 -2.15 -46.00
CA MET A 380 9.67 -2.30 -46.19
C MET A 380 10.10 -3.78 -46.20
N ALA A 381 9.42 -4.64 -45.44
CA ALA A 381 9.63 -6.09 -45.47
C ALA A 381 9.11 -6.74 -46.76
N ALA A 382 8.04 -6.21 -47.34
CA ALA A 382 7.46 -6.69 -48.60
C ALA A 382 8.24 -6.22 -49.85
N ASP A 383 8.87 -5.05 -49.81
CA ASP A 383 9.71 -4.52 -50.90
C ASP A 383 11.13 -5.14 -50.94
N LEU A 384 11.49 -5.98 -49.97
CA LEU A 384 12.73 -6.75 -50.00
C LEU A 384 12.54 -8.01 -50.87
N PRO A 385 13.36 -8.22 -51.93
CA PRO A 385 13.22 -9.39 -52.78
C PRO A 385 13.45 -10.68 -51.99
N ASP A 386 12.54 -11.63 -52.22
CA ASP A 386 12.41 -12.93 -51.57
C ASP A 386 13.69 -13.76 -51.81
N GLY A 387 14.64 -13.66 -50.87
CA GLY A 387 15.97 -14.29 -50.98
C GLY A 387 17.13 -13.52 -50.33
N SER A 388 16.95 -12.24 -49.97
CA SER A 388 18.01 -11.48 -49.28
C SER A 388 18.00 -11.60 -47.75
N ALA A 389 16.87 -11.99 -47.14
CA ALA A 389 16.76 -12.18 -45.69
C ALA A 389 17.68 -13.31 -45.18
N ALA A 390 17.83 -14.38 -45.96
CA ALA A 390 18.78 -15.47 -45.67
C ALA A 390 20.25 -15.07 -45.90
N LYS A 391 20.52 -14.04 -46.71
CA LYS A 391 21.87 -13.58 -47.04
C LYS A 391 22.38 -12.46 -46.11
N LEU A 392 21.49 -11.72 -45.46
CA LEU A 392 21.84 -10.70 -44.45
C LEU A 392 22.04 -11.26 -43.03
N ALA A 393 21.49 -12.45 -42.72
CA ALA A 393 21.82 -13.19 -41.50
C ALA A 393 23.24 -13.81 -41.52
N ALA A 394 23.85 -13.93 -42.70
CA ALA A 394 25.16 -14.53 -42.91
C ALA A 394 26.34 -13.53 -42.95
N THR A 395 26.06 -12.21 -42.90
CA THR A 395 27.11 -11.22 -42.65
C THR A 395 27.07 -10.83 -41.18
N ASN A 396 28.18 -11.09 -40.47
CA ASN A 396 28.45 -10.73 -39.07
C ASN A 396 28.20 -9.24 -38.73
N LYS A 397 26.94 -8.78 -38.76
CA LYS A 397 26.53 -7.52 -38.17
C LYS A 397 26.24 -7.80 -36.71
N LEU A 398 27.22 -7.44 -35.89
CA LEU A 398 27.11 -7.35 -34.45
C LEU A 398 25.75 -6.71 -34.10
N HIS A 399 24.96 -7.34 -33.22
CA HIS A 399 23.67 -6.79 -32.82
C HIS A 399 23.85 -5.33 -32.34
N PRO A 400 22.93 -4.39 -32.60
CA PRO A 400 23.11 -2.96 -32.29
C PRO A 400 23.49 -2.66 -30.83
N SER A 401 23.05 -3.52 -29.90
CA SER A 401 23.44 -3.45 -28.48
C SER A 401 24.93 -3.70 -28.23
N TRP A 402 25.60 -4.46 -29.11
CA TRP A 402 27.00 -4.83 -28.98
C TRP A 402 27.92 -3.79 -29.64
N GLU A 403 27.50 -3.16 -30.73
CA GLU A 403 28.17 -1.98 -31.29
C GLU A 403 28.12 -0.79 -30.31
N ALA A 404 26.97 -0.55 -29.67
CA ALA A 404 26.83 0.48 -28.65
C ALA A 404 27.76 0.24 -27.45
N ARG A 405 27.87 -1.01 -27.00
CA ARG A 405 28.79 -1.38 -25.91
C ARG A 405 30.26 -1.20 -26.29
N LYS A 406 30.64 -1.55 -27.52
CA LYS A 406 32.01 -1.37 -28.02
C LYS A 406 32.37 0.11 -28.18
N LEU A 407 31.42 0.93 -28.63
CA LEU A 407 31.57 2.38 -28.73
C LEU A 407 31.66 3.04 -27.35
N ALA A 408 30.89 2.57 -26.36
CA ALA A 408 30.99 3.05 -24.98
C ALA A 408 32.36 2.71 -24.38
N GLU A 409 32.88 1.51 -24.63
CA GLU A 409 34.20 1.09 -24.16
C GLU A 409 35.34 1.89 -24.82
N GLN A 410 35.24 2.19 -26.12
CA GLN A 410 36.17 3.08 -26.81
C GLN A 410 36.13 4.50 -26.22
N LYS A 411 34.93 5.06 -26.02
CA LYS A 411 34.77 6.36 -25.37
C LYS A 411 35.38 6.40 -23.96
N GLN A 412 35.27 5.32 -23.19
CA GLN A 412 35.91 5.25 -21.86
C GLN A 412 37.44 5.18 -21.92
N LYS A 413 38.02 4.55 -22.96
CA LYS A 413 39.48 4.50 -23.17
C LYS A 413 40.05 5.86 -23.62
N ASP A 414 39.25 6.66 -24.33
CA ASP A 414 39.63 8.00 -24.76
C ASP A 414 39.53 9.07 -23.67
N VAL A 415 38.88 8.79 -22.53
CA VAL A 415 38.90 9.68 -21.37
C VAL A 415 40.22 9.48 -20.61
N LYS A 416 41.20 10.34 -20.89
CA LYS A 416 42.42 10.44 -20.08
C LYS A 416 42.05 10.83 -18.64
N PHE A 417 42.39 9.96 -17.69
CA PHE A 417 42.19 10.18 -16.26
C PHE A 417 42.96 11.43 -15.79
N THR A 418 42.26 12.50 -15.43
CA THR A 418 42.82 13.78 -14.95
C THR A 418 42.86 13.88 -13.42
N GLY A 419 42.62 12.77 -12.70
CA GLY A 419 42.64 12.75 -11.23
C GLY A 419 44.06 12.68 -10.67
N LYS A 420 44.38 13.51 -9.68
CA LYS A 420 45.60 13.34 -8.86
C LYS A 420 45.43 12.09 -8.00
N LYS A 421 46.33 11.12 -8.18
CA LYS A 421 46.42 9.93 -7.32
C LYS A 421 46.92 10.36 -5.94
N ILE A 422 46.08 10.23 -4.91
CA ILE A 422 46.48 10.42 -3.52
C ILE A 422 47.04 9.08 -3.04
N THR A 423 48.31 9.06 -2.66
CA THR A 423 48.93 7.95 -1.91
C THR A 423 48.98 8.35 -0.45
N PHE A 424 48.52 7.47 0.44
CA PHE A 424 48.69 7.62 1.88
C PHE A 424 49.94 6.83 2.28
N ASP A 425 50.88 7.49 2.96
CA ASP A 425 52.00 6.86 3.67
C ASP A 425 51.54 6.30 5.03
#